data_AF-A0AAU9Q9E9-F1
#
_entry.id   AF-A0AAU9Q9E9-F1
#
_cell.length_a   1.000
_cell.length_b   1.000
_cell.length_c   1.000
_cell.angle_alpha   90.00
_cell.angle_beta   90.00
_cell.angle_gamma   90.00
#
_symmetry.space_group_name_H-M   'P 1'
#
loop_
_entity.id
_entity.type
_entity.pdbx_description
1 polymer ?
#
loop_
_entity_poly.entity_id
_entity_poly.type
_entity_poly.pdbx_seq_one_letter_code
_entity_poly.pdbx_strand_id
1 'polypeptide(L)'
;MKRALIPLALLTLLSGCASMSPDECKTANWYKVGYQDGRDGNDPNVINSYTEDCGEAGVTPDRAKWKEGFDKGTIQYCSPDNGYTVGIEGKEYYGVCSSKEFIENYQLGHQEYQRQQRIQEIDTEISVIDNQLDGNPDKDNAKRLKEKRKRLADERSDLLSPTINLNLNF
;
A
#
# COMPACT_ATOMS: atom_id res chain seq x y z
N MET A 1 40.40 -18.12 20.09
CA MET A 1 38.96 -17.79 19.98
C MET A 1 38.73 -17.12 18.63
N LYS A 2 38.29 -17.88 17.61
CA LYS A 2 38.08 -17.35 16.26
C LYS A 2 36.67 -16.79 16.17
N ARG A 3 36.52 -15.47 16.02
CA ARG A 3 35.22 -14.82 15.80
C ARG A 3 34.77 -15.16 14.37
N ALA A 4 33.79 -16.07 14.26
CA ALA A 4 33.13 -16.34 13.00
C ALA A 4 32.20 -15.15 12.69
N LEU A 5 32.53 -14.39 11.65
CA LEU A 5 31.65 -13.39 11.07
C LEU A 5 30.61 -14.13 10.23
N ILE A 6 29.38 -14.23 10.75
CA ILE A 6 28.24 -14.76 10.01
C ILE A 6 27.74 -13.64 9.09
N PRO A 7 27.76 -13.79 7.76
CA PRO A 7 27.21 -12.79 6.87
C PRO A 7 25.68 -12.85 7.00
N LEU A 8 25.09 -11.75 7.46
CA LEU A 8 23.64 -11.54 7.48
C LEU A 8 23.18 -11.42 6.03
N ALA A 9 22.67 -12.52 5.46
CA ALA A 9 22.07 -12.53 4.14
C ALA A 9 20.84 -11.61 4.15
N LEU A 10 20.98 -10.46 3.51
CA LEU A 10 19.91 -9.49 3.33
C LEU A 10 18.91 -10.07 2.31
N LEU A 11 17.89 -10.75 2.81
CA LEU A 11 16.73 -11.18 2.03
C LEU A 11 15.94 -9.92 1.66
N THR A 12 16.27 -9.33 0.52
CA THR A 12 15.43 -8.31 -0.12
C THR A 12 14.17 -9.00 -0.62
N LEU A 13 13.10 -8.96 0.17
CA LEU A 13 11.75 -9.25 -0.30
C LEU A 13 11.35 -8.11 -1.25
N LEU A 14 11.71 -8.25 -2.53
CA LEU A 14 11.13 -7.45 -3.59
C LEU A 14 9.66 -7.88 -3.74
N SER A 15 8.77 -7.25 -2.98
CA SER A 15 7.34 -7.30 -3.24
C SER A 15 7.06 -6.42 -4.47
N GLY A 16 7.11 -7.01 -5.66
CA GLY A 16 6.88 -6.29 -6.90
C GLY A 16 6.77 -7.23 -8.09
N CYS A 17 5.65 -7.10 -8.81
CA CYS A 17 5.20 -7.91 -9.94
C CYS A 17 4.79 -9.34 -9.56
N ALA A 18 3.48 -9.60 -9.56
CA ALA A 18 2.98 -10.96 -9.67
C ALA A 18 3.57 -11.55 -10.96
N SER A 19 4.61 -12.36 -10.78
CA SER A 19 5.33 -13.03 -11.85
C SER A 19 5.11 -14.53 -11.67
N MET A 20 4.91 -15.23 -12.78
CA MET A 20 4.75 -16.68 -12.78
C MET A 20 6.02 -17.32 -13.31
N SER A 21 6.51 -18.34 -12.63
CA SER A 21 7.60 -19.17 -13.15
C SER A 21 7.13 -19.98 -14.38
N PRO A 22 8.05 -20.40 -15.27
CA PRO A 22 7.72 -21.22 -16.43
C PRO A 22 6.92 -22.51 -16.11
N ASP A 23 7.18 -23.12 -14.95
CA ASP A 23 6.48 -24.34 -14.53
C ASP A 23 5.07 -24.06 -13.99
N GLU A 24 4.89 -22.93 -13.30
CA GLU A 24 3.56 -22.44 -12.93
C GLU A 24 2.73 -22.13 -14.17
N CYS A 25 3.32 -21.48 -15.18
CA CYS A 25 2.66 -21.20 -16.46
C CYS A 25 2.12 -22.46 -17.15
N LYS A 26 2.93 -23.53 -17.25
CA LYS A 26 2.54 -24.77 -17.95
C LYS A 26 1.38 -25.50 -17.29
N THR A 27 1.18 -25.31 -16.00
CA THR A 27 0.15 -26.00 -15.21
C THR A 27 -0.95 -25.06 -14.72
N ALA A 28 -0.89 -23.78 -15.12
CA ALA A 28 -1.79 -22.74 -14.67
C ALA A 28 -3.23 -23.05 -15.04
N ASN A 29 -4.11 -22.97 -14.04
CA ASN A 29 -5.54 -22.85 -14.27
C ASN A 29 -5.87 -21.36 -14.29
N TRP A 30 -6.01 -20.78 -15.48
CA TRP A 30 -6.20 -19.34 -15.66
C TRP A 30 -7.43 -18.79 -14.95
N TYR A 31 -8.52 -19.56 -14.83
CA TYR A 31 -9.66 -19.16 -14.01
C TYR A 31 -9.29 -19.00 -12.53
N LYS A 32 -8.52 -19.95 -11.97
CA LYS A 32 -8.08 -19.86 -10.57
C LYS A 32 -7.10 -18.72 -10.34
N VAL A 33 -6.18 -18.48 -11.28
CA VAL A 33 -5.25 -17.34 -11.24
C VAL A 33 -6.05 -16.04 -11.21
N GLY A 34 -6.98 -15.86 -12.16
CA GLY A 34 -7.85 -14.68 -12.17
C GLY A 34 -8.68 -14.53 -10.92
N TYR A 35 -9.28 -15.61 -10.41
CA TYR A 35 -10.04 -15.58 -9.16
C TYR A 35 -9.20 -15.09 -7.98
N GLN A 36 -7.94 -15.54 -7.89
CA GLN A 36 -7.02 -15.07 -6.88
C GLN A 36 -6.71 -13.58 -7.04
N ASP A 37 -6.34 -13.15 -8.25
CA ASP A 37 -6.04 -11.74 -8.55
C ASP A 37 -7.22 -10.82 -8.23
N GLY A 38 -8.44 -11.22 -8.60
CA GLY A 38 -9.65 -10.45 -8.34
C GLY A 38 -10.00 -10.39 -6.85
N ARG A 39 -9.78 -11.49 -6.11
CA ARG A 39 -9.98 -11.51 -4.65
C ARG A 39 -9.00 -10.62 -3.91
N ASP A 40 -7.78 -10.52 -4.42
CA ASP A 40 -6.72 -9.72 -3.82
C ASP A 40 -6.80 -8.24 -4.26
N GLY A 41 -7.62 -7.93 -5.26
CA GLY A 41 -7.82 -6.57 -5.77
C GLY A 41 -6.67 -6.08 -6.66
N ASN A 42 -5.93 -7.00 -7.28
CA ASN A 42 -4.79 -6.67 -8.13
C ASN A 42 -5.20 -5.82 -9.34
N ASP A 43 -4.24 -5.05 -9.87
CA ASP A 43 -4.42 -4.33 -11.14
C ASP A 43 -4.83 -5.34 -12.23
N PRO A 44 -5.96 -5.14 -12.93
CA PRO A 44 -6.35 -6.00 -14.03
C PRO A 44 -5.29 -6.14 -15.14
N ASN A 45 -4.35 -5.19 -15.25
CA ASN A 45 -3.24 -5.24 -16.20
C ASN A 45 -2.20 -6.33 -15.86
N VAL A 46 -2.25 -6.95 -14.68
CA VAL A 46 -1.33 -8.03 -14.28
C VAL A 46 -1.30 -9.20 -15.28
N ILE A 47 -2.41 -9.44 -15.99
CA ILE A 47 -2.49 -10.45 -17.06
C ILE A 47 -1.52 -10.20 -18.21
N ASN A 48 -1.07 -8.95 -18.40
CA ASN A 48 -0.06 -8.61 -19.39
C ASN A 48 1.32 -9.10 -18.93
N SER A 49 1.66 -8.94 -17.65
CA SER A 49 2.89 -9.51 -17.07
C SER A 49 2.91 -11.03 -17.23
N TYR A 50 1.79 -11.72 -16.96
CA TYR A 50 1.70 -13.16 -17.22
C TYR A 50 1.86 -13.52 -18.70
N THR A 51 1.49 -12.63 -19.62
CA THR A 51 1.68 -12.86 -21.06
C THR A 51 3.16 -12.80 -21.43
N GLU A 52 3.91 -11.89 -20.81
CA GLU A 52 5.36 -11.77 -20.98
C GLU A 52 6.07 -12.98 -20.36
N ASP A 53 5.85 -13.23 -19.07
CA ASP A 53 6.51 -14.31 -18.31
C ASP A 53 6.23 -15.70 -18.89
N CYS A 54 4.97 -16.01 -19.17
CA CYS A 54 4.60 -17.33 -19.70
C CYS A 54 4.96 -17.48 -21.18
N GLY A 55 5.11 -16.36 -21.91
CA GLY A 55 5.60 -16.37 -23.29
C GLY A 55 6.99 -16.99 -23.42
N GLU A 56 7.88 -16.74 -22.45
CA GLU A 56 9.21 -17.37 -22.39
C GLU A 56 9.13 -18.91 -22.28
N ALA A 57 8.07 -19.42 -21.66
CA ALA A 57 7.78 -20.84 -21.52
C ALA A 57 6.98 -21.44 -22.70
N GLY A 58 6.65 -20.62 -23.71
CA GLY A 58 5.80 -21.01 -24.84
C GLY A 58 4.31 -21.18 -24.46
N VAL A 59 3.87 -20.57 -23.36
CA VAL A 59 2.50 -20.64 -22.85
C VAL A 59 1.81 -19.30 -23.03
N THR A 60 0.64 -19.30 -23.68
CA THR A 60 -0.20 -18.11 -23.81
C THR A 60 -1.31 -18.15 -22.75
N PRO A 61 -1.46 -17.11 -21.91
CA PRO A 61 -2.56 -17.06 -20.95
C PRO A 61 -3.96 -17.07 -21.59
N ASP A 62 -4.88 -17.86 -21.03
CA ASP A 62 -6.30 -17.78 -21.40
C ASP A 62 -6.93 -16.58 -20.70
N ARG A 63 -6.91 -15.43 -21.39
CA ARG A 63 -7.43 -14.16 -20.89
C ARG A 63 -8.93 -14.21 -20.58
N ALA A 64 -9.71 -14.99 -21.32
CA ALA A 64 -11.15 -15.08 -21.09
C ALA A 64 -11.43 -15.84 -19.78
N LYS A 65 -10.74 -16.96 -19.56
CA LYS A 65 -10.83 -17.72 -18.30
C LYS A 65 -10.31 -16.92 -17.12
N TRP A 66 -9.19 -16.24 -17.29
CA TRP A 66 -8.66 -15.34 -16.27
C TRP A 66 -9.66 -14.24 -15.91
N LYS A 67 -10.26 -13.56 -16.90
CA LYS A 67 -11.26 -12.50 -16.66
C LYS A 67 -12.50 -13.04 -15.94
N GLU A 68 -12.99 -14.21 -16.33
CA GLU A 68 -14.12 -14.88 -15.67
C GLU A 68 -13.82 -15.15 -14.18
N GLY A 69 -12.61 -15.64 -13.89
CA GLY A 69 -12.14 -15.82 -12.53
C GLY A 69 -12.03 -14.49 -11.78
N PHE A 70 -11.38 -13.50 -12.38
CA PHE A 70 -11.15 -12.17 -11.82
C PHE A 70 -12.46 -11.52 -11.38
N ASP A 71 -13.45 -11.48 -12.27
CA ASP A 71 -14.78 -10.94 -11.97
C ASP A 71 -15.48 -11.69 -10.84
N LYS A 72 -15.22 -12.99 -10.70
CA LYS A 72 -15.76 -13.79 -9.59
C LYS A 72 -15.05 -13.51 -8.28
N GLY A 73 -13.74 -13.31 -8.30
CA GLY A 73 -12.91 -12.99 -7.14
C GLY A 73 -13.23 -11.60 -6.57
N THR A 74 -13.42 -10.62 -7.46
CA THR A 74 -13.69 -9.23 -7.07
C THR A 74 -14.99 -9.07 -6.28
N ILE A 75 -15.96 -10.00 -6.38
CA ILE A 75 -17.18 -9.96 -5.57
C ILE A 75 -16.86 -9.87 -4.06
N GLN A 76 -15.86 -10.63 -3.58
CA GLN A 76 -15.47 -10.58 -2.17
C GLN A 76 -14.68 -9.31 -1.85
N TYR A 77 -13.74 -8.95 -2.73
CA TYR A 77 -12.94 -7.75 -2.60
C TYR A 77 -13.82 -6.49 -2.51
N CYS A 78 -14.85 -6.39 -3.34
CA CYS A 78 -15.76 -5.25 -3.45
C CYS A 78 -16.87 -5.23 -2.40
N SER A 79 -16.76 -6.01 -1.33
CA SER A 79 -17.72 -5.94 -0.23
C SER A 79 -17.57 -4.62 0.56
N PRO A 80 -18.66 -3.96 0.98
CA PRO A 80 -18.58 -2.66 1.65
C PRO A 80 -17.61 -2.62 2.85
N ASP A 81 -17.63 -3.64 3.71
CA ASP A 81 -16.77 -3.74 4.89
C ASP A 81 -15.28 -3.86 4.53
N ASN A 82 -14.97 -4.49 3.39
CA ASN A 82 -13.60 -4.62 2.92
C ASN A 82 -13.04 -3.30 2.40
N GLY A 83 -13.88 -2.38 1.89
CA GLY A 83 -13.45 -1.07 1.42
C GLY A 83 -12.62 -0.32 2.45
N TYR A 84 -13.13 -0.19 3.67
CA TYR A 84 -12.40 0.49 4.75
C TYR A 84 -11.09 -0.22 5.09
N THR A 85 -11.11 -1.55 5.14
CA THR A 85 -9.91 -2.37 5.42
C THR A 85 -8.82 -2.14 4.38
N VAL A 86 -9.16 -2.19 3.09
CA VAL A 86 -8.22 -1.90 1.99
C VAL A 86 -7.67 -0.48 2.09
N GLY A 87 -8.55 0.48 2.42
CA GLY A 87 -8.17 1.88 2.59
C GLY A 87 -7.13 2.08 3.70
N ILE A 88 -7.36 1.53 4.91
CA ILE A 88 -6.44 1.68 6.04
C ILE A 88 -5.12 0.93 5.86
N GLU A 89 -5.11 -0.12 5.04
CA GLU A 89 -3.88 -0.80 4.62
C GLU A 89 -3.04 0.04 3.65
N GLY A 90 -3.60 1.12 3.11
CA GLY A 90 -2.91 2.00 2.15
C GLY A 90 -2.73 1.38 0.77
N LYS A 91 -3.50 0.33 0.45
CA LYS A 91 -3.46 -0.32 -0.87
C LYS A 91 -3.97 0.62 -1.95
N GLU A 92 -3.31 0.61 -3.10
CA GLU A 92 -3.79 1.30 -4.31
C GLU A 92 -5.08 0.63 -4.81
N TYR A 93 -6.04 1.43 -5.25
CA TYR A 93 -7.31 0.92 -5.78
C TYR A 93 -7.42 1.13 -7.29
N TYR A 94 -7.42 0.02 -8.03
CA TYR A 94 -7.43 0.01 -9.49
C TYR A 94 -8.83 0.13 -10.15
N GLY A 95 -9.84 0.62 -9.41
CA GLY A 95 -11.16 0.87 -10.00
C GLY A 95 -11.98 -0.38 -10.34
N VAL A 96 -11.69 -1.53 -9.72
CA VAL A 96 -12.31 -2.83 -10.05
C VAL A 96 -13.72 -3.04 -9.48
N CYS A 97 -14.18 -2.16 -8.59
CA CYS A 97 -15.47 -2.25 -7.92
C CYS A 97 -16.46 -1.19 -8.41
N SER A 98 -17.72 -1.59 -8.58
CA SER A 98 -18.85 -0.69 -8.87
C SER A 98 -19.70 -0.35 -7.64
N SER A 99 -19.50 -1.03 -6.50
CA SER A 99 -20.21 -0.71 -5.25
C SER A 99 -19.80 0.66 -4.74
N LYS A 100 -20.80 1.53 -4.56
CA LYS A 100 -20.60 2.87 -4.03
C LYS A 100 -20.13 2.83 -2.57
N GLU A 101 -20.70 1.94 -1.77
CA GLU A 101 -20.38 1.77 -0.36
C GLU A 101 -18.93 1.30 -0.16
N PHE A 102 -18.44 0.36 -1.00
CA PHE A 102 -17.03 -0.02 -1.01
C PHE A 102 -16.13 1.20 -1.27
N ILE A 103 -16.45 1.99 -2.31
CA ILE A 103 -15.63 3.15 -2.72
C ILE A 103 -15.59 4.21 -1.62
N GLU A 104 -16.74 4.52 -1.01
CA GLU A 104 -16.84 5.47 0.09
C GLU A 104 -16.04 4.99 1.30
N ASN A 105 -16.17 3.71 1.67
CA ASN A 105 -15.42 3.13 2.79
C ASN A 105 -13.91 3.09 2.51
N TYR A 106 -13.50 2.76 1.28
CA TYR A 106 -12.10 2.84 0.85
C TYR A 106 -11.53 4.25 1.00
N GLN A 107 -12.27 5.26 0.56
CA GLN A 107 -11.83 6.66 0.69
C GLN A 107 -11.66 7.05 2.16
N LEU A 108 -12.60 6.66 3.04
CA LEU A 108 -12.50 6.90 4.47
C LEU A 108 -11.27 6.23 5.09
N GLY A 109 -11.05 4.95 4.78
CA GLY A 109 -9.87 4.23 5.26
C GLY A 109 -8.56 4.80 4.73
N HIS A 110 -8.53 5.19 3.45
CA HIS A 110 -7.34 5.74 2.80
C HIS A 110 -7.00 7.14 3.35
N GLN A 111 -7.99 7.96 3.70
CA GLN A 111 -7.77 9.23 4.41
C GLN A 111 -7.12 8.99 5.79
N GLU A 112 -7.55 7.95 6.51
CA GLU A 112 -6.90 7.55 7.76
C GLU A 112 -5.46 7.12 7.53
N TYR A 113 -5.22 6.27 6.53
CA TYR A 113 -3.87 5.86 6.16
C TYR A 113 -2.97 7.07 5.86
N GLN A 114 -3.41 8.01 5.02
CA GLN A 114 -2.67 9.22 4.66
C GLN A 114 -2.36 10.10 5.88
N ARG A 115 -3.34 10.27 6.77
CA ARG A 115 -3.16 10.99 8.04
C ARG A 115 -2.09 10.33 8.91
N GLN A 116 -2.12 9.01 9.06
CA GLN A 116 -1.11 8.27 9.84
C GLN A 116 0.28 8.35 9.20
N GLN A 117 0.40 8.23 7.88
CA GLN A 117 1.66 8.43 7.17
C GLN A 117 2.22 9.83 7.42
N ARG A 118 1.38 10.87 7.33
CA ARG A 118 1.81 12.25 7.59
C ARG A 118 2.30 12.45 9.02
N ILE A 119 1.64 11.84 10.01
CA ILE A 119 2.09 11.88 11.41
C ILE A 119 3.48 11.23 11.54
N GLN A 120 3.71 10.08 10.92
CA GLN A 120 5.00 9.38 10.96
C GLN A 120 6.12 10.18 10.30
N GLU A 121 5.83 10.83 9.17
CA GLU A 121 6.74 11.75 8.50
C GLU A 121 7.11 12.93 9.41
N ILE A 122 6.11 13.57 10.02
CA ILE A 122 6.32 14.68 10.94
C ILE A 122 7.18 14.25 12.14
N ASP A 123 6.93 13.09 12.72
CA ASP A 123 7.71 12.56 13.84
C ASP A 123 9.18 12.36 13.45
N THR A 124 9.42 11.85 12.25
CA THR A 124 10.77 11.71 11.68
C THR A 124 11.42 13.07 11.46
N GLU A 125 10.70 14.04 10.87
CA GLU A 125 11.22 15.39 10.65
C GLU A 125 11.55 16.12 11.96
N ILE A 126 10.69 16.00 12.98
CA ILE A 126 10.96 16.57 14.31
C ILE A 126 12.22 15.93 14.91
N SER A 127 12.37 14.60 14.82
CA SER A 127 13.57 13.92 15.32
C SER A 127 14.85 14.41 14.62
N VAL A 128 14.80 14.62 13.30
CA VAL A 128 15.93 15.19 12.54
C VAL A 128 16.24 16.62 13.01
N ILE A 129 15.22 17.45 13.22
CA ILE A 129 15.41 18.83 13.71
C ILE A 129 15.99 18.84 15.13
N ASP A 130 15.54 17.96 16.01
CA ASP A 130 16.04 17.85 17.38
C ASP A 130 17.53 17.48 17.39
N ASN A 131 17.94 16.50 16.59
CA ASN A 131 19.36 16.17 16.40
C ASN A 131 20.18 17.35 15.85
N GLN A 132 19.61 18.14 14.93
CA GLN A 132 20.27 19.32 14.38
C GLN A 132 20.42 20.45 15.42
N LEU A 133 19.46 20.60 16.32
CA LEU A 133 19.52 21.57 17.41
C LEU A 133 20.57 21.17 18.47
N ASP A 134 20.69 19.87 18.77
CA ASP A 134 21.71 19.33 19.68
C ASP A 134 23.13 19.49 19.12
N GLY A 135 23.27 19.58 17.79
CA GLY A 135 24.52 19.86 17.09
C GLY A 135 25.08 21.29 17.28
N ASN A 136 24.47 22.12 18.14
CA ASN A 136 24.84 23.52 18.40
C ASN A 136 24.97 24.35 17.11
N PRO A 137 23.91 24.47 16.29
CA PRO A 137 23.94 25.27 15.08
C PRO A 137 24.09 26.75 15.44
N ASP A 138 24.51 27.57 14.48
CA ASP A 138 24.51 29.03 14.67
C ASP A 138 23.11 29.56 14.98
N LYS A 139 23.06 30.78 15.50
CA LYS A 139 21.84 31.41 16.02
C LYS A 139 20.71 31.48 14.99
N ASP A 140 21.03 31.77 13.73
CA ASP A 140 20.02 31.94 12.68
C ASP A 140 19.45 30.58 12.26
N ASN A 141 20.32 29.58 12.13
CA ASN A 141 19.90 28.19 11.91
C ASN A 141 19.06 27.66 13.07
N ALA A 142 19.48 27.86 14.31
CA ALA A 142 18.75 27.44 15.50
C ALA A 142 17.34 28.04 15.55
N LYS A 143 17.19 29.33 15.20
CA LYS A 143 15.89 30.02 15.14
C LYS A 143 14.97 29.37 14.09
N ARG A 144 15.47 29.18 12.86
CA ARG A 144 14.71 28.56 11.77
C ARG A 144 14.25 27.13 12.10
N LEU A 145 15.13 26.35 12.71
CA LEU A 145 14.83 24.97 13.14
C LEU A 145 13.72 24.94 14.19
N LYS A 146 13.80 25.79 15.22
CA LYS A 146 12.76 25.91 16.26
C LYS A 146 11.40 26.31 15.68
N GLU A 147 11.38 27.26 14.74
CA GLU A 147 10.15 27.68 14.06
C GLU A 147 9.56 26.54 13.21
N LYS A 148 10.38 25.80 12.46
CA LYS A 148 9.92 24.64 11.69
C LYS A 148 9.37 23.55 12.61
N ARG A 149 10.11 23.21 13.68
CA ARG A 149 9.69 22.21 14.68
C ARG A 149 8.35 22.56 15.29
N LYS A 150 8.14 23.83 15.67
CA LYS A 150 6.87 24.30 16.22
C LYS A 150 5.72 24.07 15.24
N ARG A 151 5.87 24.51 13.98
CA ARG A 151 4.84 24.31 12.95
C ARG A 151 4.49 22.84 12.74
N LEU A 152 5.49 21.97 12.68
CA LEU A 152 5.29 20.53 12.56
C LEU A 152 4.57 19.94 13.77
N ALA A 153 4.92 20.37 14.99
CA ALA A 153 4.26 19.93 16.20
C ALA A 153 2.78 20.37 16.26
N ASP A 154 2.49 21.60 15.81
CA ASP A 154 1.12 22.12 15.68
C ASP A 154 0.32 21.28 14.67
N GLU A 155 0.87 21.05 13.46
CA GLU A 155 0.25 20.19 12.43
C GLU A 155 -0.02 18.77 12.92
N ARG A 156 0.94 18.16 13.63
CA ARG A 156 0.78 16.82 14.22
C ARG A 156 -0.37 16.78 15.22
N SER A 157 -0.50 17.81 16.06
CA SER A 157 -1.58 17.91 17.04
C SER A 157 -2.94 18.00 16.35
N ASP A 158 -3.02 18.76 15.25
CA ASP A 158 -4.24 18.88 14.45
C ASP A 158 -4.62 17.53 13.81
N LEU A 159 -3.64 16.79 13.27
CA LEU A 159 -3.86 15.48 12.67
C LEU A 159 -4.28 14.40 13.68
N LEU A 160 -3.83 14.50 14.94
CA LEU A 160 -4.24 13.59 16.02
C LEU A 160 -5.61 13.91 16.60
N SER A 161 -6.15 15.10 16.31
CA SER A 161 -7.47 15.47 16.77
C SER A 161 -8.52 14.68 15.97
N PRO A 162 -9.35 13.86 16.62
CA PRO A 162 -10.38 13.13 15.91
C PRO A 162 -11.30 14.12 15.20
N THR A 163 -11.41 14.00 13.88
CA THR A 163 -12.43 14.73 13.12
C THR A 163 -13.77 14.11 13.51
N ILE A 164 -14.38 14.61 14.58
CA ILE A 164 -15.72 14.23 14.99
C ILE A 164 -16.69 14.77 13.92
N ASN A 165 -16.85 14.05 12.82
CA ASN A 165 -17.99 14.21 11.94
C ASN A 165 -19.15 13.40 12.51
N LEU A 166 -19.78 13.95 13.55
CA LEU A 166 -21.09 13.49 14.01
C LEU A 166 -22.12 13.91 12.95
N ASN A 167 -22.22 13.13 11.87
CA ASN A 167 -23.42 13.13 11.03
C ASN A 167 -24.54 12.42 11.79
N LEU A 168 -25.08 13.09 12.79
CA LEU A 168 -26.33 12.70 13.44
C LEU A 168 -27.47 13.18 12.54
N ASN A 169 -27.85 12.35 11.58
CA ASN A 169 -29.15 12.47 10.94
C ASN A 169 -30.19 11.86 11.89
N PHE A 170 -30.90 12.71 12.63
CA PHE A 170 -32.15 12.35 13.32
C PHE A 170 -33.33 12.47 12.37
#